data_AF-A0ABD1XLL9-F1
#
_entry.id   AF-A0ABD1XLL9-F1
#
_cell.length_a   1.000
_cell.length_b   1.000
_cell.length_c   1.000
_cell.angle_alpha   90.00
_cell.angle_beta   90.00
_cell.angle_gamma   90.00
#
_symmetry.space_group_name_H-M   'P 1'
#
loop_
_entity.id
_entity.type
_entity.pdbx_description
1 polymer ?
#
loop_
_entity_poly.entity_id
_entity_poly.type
_entity_poly.pdbx_seq_one_letter_code
_entity_poly.pdbx_strand_id
1 'polypeptide(L)'
;MRSELTMAERIQICRHHEGGCITNKALSLWASEKMGKPISEMTISRILKRKVELLGSDVGSNRKRYRKPECPNLESILYSWFLTMQEANVTIS
;
A
#
# COMPACT_ATOMS: atom_id res chain seq x y z
N MET A 1 21.41 -3.83 -4.04
CA MET A 1 20.49 -2.75 -3.60
C MET A 1 19.08 -3.30 -3.49
N ARG A 2 18.37 -3.11 -2.36
CA ARG A 2 16.93 -3.38 -2.28
C ARG A 2 16.20 -2.17 -2.85
N SER A 3 15.61 -2.28 -4.03
CA SER A 3 14.75 -1.24 -4.59
C SER A 3 13.54 -1.05 -3.66
N GLU A 4 13.41 0.13 -3.03
CA GLU A 4 12.25 0.42 -2.19
C GLU A 4 11.02 0.61 -3.09
N LEU A 5 10.07 -0.34 -3.01
CA LEU A 5 8.76 -0.24 -3.64
C LEU A 5 7.78 0.44 -2.70
N THR A 6 7.10 1.48 -3.18
CA THR A 6 6.00 2.17 -2.49
C THR A 6 4.77 1.28 -2.36
N MET A 7 3.82 1.67 -1.51
CA MET A 7 2.57 0.92 -1.37
C MET A 7 1.77 0.91 -2.68
N ALA A 8 1.65 2.07 -3.33
CA ALA A 8 0.96 2.22 -4.60
C ALA A 8 1.54 1.30 -5.69
N GLU A 9 2.87 1.21 -5.80
CA GLU A 9 3.53 0.33 -6.77
C GLU A 9 3.23 -1.15 -6.50
N ARG A 10 3.19 -1.56 -5.23
CA ARG A 10 2.85 -2.95 -4.83
C ARG A 10 1.40 -3.28 -5.17
N ILE A 11 0.48 -2.35 -4.92
CA ILE A 11 -0.93 -2.49 -5.28
C ILE A 11 -1.09 -2.61 -6.79
N GLN A 12 -0.36 -1.81 -7.56
CA GLN A 12 -0.40 -1.85 -9.02
C GLN A 12 0.09 -3.21 -9.56
N ILE A 13 1.13 -3.80 -8.96
CA ILE A 13 1.60 -5.16 -9.26
C ILE A 13 0.51 -6.19 -8.95
N CYS A 14 -0.15 -6.08 -7.80
CA CYS A 14 -1.24 -6.97 -7.41
C CYS A 14 -2.45 -6.90 -8.37
N ARG A 15 -2.82 -5.68 -8.79
CA ARG A 15 -3.91 -5.47 -9.77
C ARG A 15 -3.57 -6.02 -11.14
N HIS A 16 -2.34 -5.84 -11.60
CA HIS A 16 -1.93 -6.39 -12.89
C HIS A 16 -1.94 -7.93 -12.90
N HIS A 17 -1.61 -8.55 -11.76
CA HIS A 17 -1.75 -9.99 -11.57
C HIS A 17 -3.23 -10.46 -11.48
N GLU A 18 -4.20 -9.61 -11.13
CA GLU A 18 -5.63 -9.99 -11.16
C GLU A 18 -6.20 -10.08 -12.57
N GLY A 19 -5.63 -9.34 -13.52
CA GLY A 19 -6.09 -9.30 -14.89
C GLY A 19 -5.78 -10.56 -15.72
N GLY A 20 -5.05 -11.55 -15.19
CA GLY A 20 -4.75 -12.78 -15.93
C GLY A 20 -3.75 -13.73 -15.27
N CYS A 21 -3.49 -14.86 -15.93
CA CYS A 21 -2.55 -15.90 -15.48
C CYS A 21 -1.11 -15.55 -15.91
N ILE A 22 -0.55 -14.48 -15.34
CA ILE A 22 0.81 -14.02 -15.62
C ILE A 22 1.80 -14.73 -14.69
N THR A 23 2.92 -15.20 -15.24
CA THR A 23 4.00 -15.80 -14.44
C THR A 23 4.78 -14.74 -13.65
N ASN A 24 5.39 -15.12 -12.53
CA ASN A 24 6.20 -14.20 -11.72
C ASN A 24 7.33 -13.54 -12.53
N LYS A 25 7.94 -14.26 -13.48
CA LYS A 25 8.97 -13.74 -14.38
C LYS A 25 8.45 -12.63 -15.29
N ALA A 26 7.31 -12.88 -15.95
CA ALA A 26 6.68 -11.88 -16.81
C ALA A 26 6.23 -10.65 -16.01
N LEU A 27 5.67 -10.86 -14.81
CA LEU A 27 5.27 -9.77 -13.93
C LEU A 27 6.47 -8.95 -13.44
N SER A 28 7.62 -9.60 -13.21
CA SER A 28 8.87 -8.96 -12.82
C SER A 28 9.41 -8.05 -13.92
N LEU A 29 9.38 -8.50 -15.18
CA LEU A 29 9.79 -7.71 -16.34
C LEU A 29 8.88 -6.49 -16.51
N TRP A 30 7.57 -6.72 -16.56
CA TRP A 30 6.58 -5.65 -16.67
C TRP A 30 6.72 -4.62 -15.56
N ALA A 31 6.87 -5.06 -14.31
CA ALA A 31 7.01 -4.15 -13.18
C ALA A 31 8.34 -3.38 -13.23
N SER A 32 9.40 -4.01 -13.74
CA SER A 32 10.70 -3.34 -13.87
C SER A 32 10.69 -2.24 -14.91
N GLU A 33 10.05 -2.49 -16.06
CA GLU A 33 9.83 -1.50 -17.12
C GLU A 33 8.91 -0.38 -16.64
N LYS A 34 7.78 -0.74 -16.03
CA LYS A 34 6.75 0.23 -15.60
C LYS A 34 7.26 1.20 -14.53
N MET A 35 8.14 0.73 -13.65
CA MET A 35 8.65 1.51 -12.51
C MET A 35 10.07 2.04 -12.73
N GLY A 36 10.68 1.78 -13.89
CA GLY A 36 12.03 2.22 -14.22
C GLY A 36 13.12 1.70 -13.28
N LYS A 37 12.88 0.56 -12.59
CA LYS A 37 13.82 -0.01 -11.61
C LYS A 37 13.77 -1.53 -11.62
N PRO A 38 14.91 -2.23 -11.42
CA PRO A 38 14.93 -3.68 -11.42
C PRO A 38 14.15 -4.23 -10.22
N ILE A 39 13.17 -5.09 -10.53
CA ILE A 39 12.39 -5.86 -9.57
C ILE A 39 12.70 -7.33 -9.83
N SER A 40 12.95 -8.08 -8.77
CA SER A 40 13.22 -9.53 -8.84
C SER A 40 11.94 -10.35 -8.72
N GLU A 41 11.93 -11.56 -9.29
CA GLU A 41 10.84 -12.52 -9.14
C GLU A 41 10.56 -12.86 -7.68
N MET A 42 11.60 -12.88 -6.84
CA MET A 42 11.49 -13.06 -5.39
C MET A 42 10.71 -11.92 -4.73
N THR A 43 10.93 -10.67 -5.18
CA THR A 43 10.19 -9.50 -4.72
C THR A 43 8.71 -9.60 -5.12
N ILE A 44 8.44 -10.00 -6.36
CA ILE A 44 7.08 -10.26 -6.85
C ILE A 44 6.38 -11.31 -5.99
N SER A 45 7.02 -12.47 -5.74
CA SER A 45 6.46 -13.52 -4.90
C SER A 45 6.10 -13.04 -3.50
N ARG A 46 6.97 -12.23 -2.86
CA ARG A 46 6.68 -11.62 -1.54
C ARG A 46 5.51 -10.64 -1.58
N ILE A 47 5.36 -9.87 -2.65
CA ILE A 47 4.23 -8.94 -2.83
C ILE A 47 2.93 -9.72 -2.98
N LEU A 48 2.93 -10.74 -3.85
CA LEU A 48 1.75 -11.56 -4.11
C LEU A 48 1.29 -12.36 -2.87
N LYS A 49 2.22 -12.81 -2.02
CA LYS A 49 1.86 -13.42 -0.71
C LYS A 49 1.05 -12.49 0.19
N ARG A 50 1.21 -11.17 0.06
CA ARG A 50 0.48 -10.14 0.83
C ARG A 50 -0.62 -9.47 0.01
N LYS A 51 -1.01 -10.04 -1.14
CA LYS A 51 -1.94 -9.44 -2.09
C LYS A 51 -3.26 -9.01 -1.44
N VAL A 52 -3.86 -9.87 -0.62
CA VAL A 52 -5.13 -9.58 0.06
C VAL A 52 -5.01 -8.37 0.99
N GLU A 53 -3.95 -8.30 1.79
CA GLU A 53 -3.67 -7.15 2.66
C GLU A 53 -3.46 -5.85 1.86
N LEU A 54 -2.71 -5.95 0.75
CA LEU A 54 -2.37 -4.79 -0.07
C LEU A 54 -3.60 -4.23 -0.80
N LEU A 55 -4.48 -5.08 -1.31
CA LEU A 55 -5.69 -4.66 -2.02
C LEU A 55 -6.80 -4.18 -1.06
N GLY A 56 -6.80 -4.66 0.18
CA GLY A 56 -7.70 -4.16 1.23
C GLY A 56 -7.20 -2.90 1.95
N SER A 57 -5.99 -2.42 1.64
CA SER A 57 -5.43 -1.21 2.25
C SER A 57 -5.81 0.03 1.43
N ASP A 58 -6.22 1.09 2.13
CA ASP A 58 -6.68 2.32 1.49
C ASP A 58 -5.57 2.97 0.63
N VAL A 59 -5.86 3.12 -0.66
CA VAL A 59 -4.88 3.40 -1.74
C VAL A 59 -4.34 4.84 -1.68
N GLY A 60 -5.00 5.72 -0.91
CA GLY A 60 -4.62 7.13 -0.77
C GLY A 60 -3.34 7.39 0.04
N SER A 61 -2.80 6.38 0.73
CA SER A 61 -1.61 6.56 1.55
C SER A 61 -0.33 6.40 0.75
N ASN A 62 0.36 7.50 0.45
CA ASN A 62 1.73 7.49 -0.13
C ASN A 62 2.80 6.91 0.84
N ARG A 63 2.38 6.21 1.90
CA ARG A 63 3.23 5.59 2.93
C ARG A 63 3.97 4.39 2.34
N LYS A 64 5.30 4.50 2.25
CA LYS A 64 6.20 3.40 1.87
C LYS A 64 6.22 2.24 2.87
N ARG A 65 5.79 2.47 4.12
CA ARG A 65 5.67 1.44 5.17
C ARG A 65 4.37 1.64 5.95
N TYR A 66 3.62 0.55 6.12
CA TYR A 66 2.63 0.46 7.18
C TYR A 66 3.36 0.51 8.52
N ARG A 67 3.16 1.59 9.28
CA ARG A 67 3.58 1.65 10.68
C ARG A 67 2.37 1.18 11.47
N LYS A 68 2.51 0.05 12.17
CA LYS A 68 1.45 -0.44 13.05
C LYS A 68 1.17 0.66 14.08
N PRO A 69 -0.08 1.17 14.17
CA PRO A 69 -0.43 2.12 15.22
C PRO A 69 -0.30 1.43 16.58
N GLU A 70 0.19 2.17 17.56
CA GLU A 70 0.44 1.65 18.91
C GLU A 70 -0.87 1.40 19.64
N CYS A 71 -1.86 2.27 19.41
CA CYS A 71 -3.19 2.20 20.01
C CYS A 71 -4.29 2.48 18.95
N PRO A 72 -4.61 1.53 18.05
CA PRO A 72 -5.55 1.77 16.95
C PRO A 72 -6.95 2.21 17.40
N ASN A 73 -7.45 1.68 18.52
CA ASN A 73 -8.76 2.08 19.06
C ASN A 73 -8.76 3.54 19.55
N LEU A 74 -7.68 3.97 20.21
CA LEU A 74 -7.56 5.33 20.71
C LEU A 74 -7.45 6.33 19.54
N GLU A 75 -6.63 6.01 18.53
CA GLU A 75 -6.52 6.82 17.31
C GLU A 75 -7.89 6.97 16.62
N SER A 76 -8.68 5.89 16.53
CA SER A 76 -10.02 5.93 15.95
C SER A 76 -10.97 6.85 16.72
N ILE A 77 -11.00 6.74 18.06
CA ILE A 77 -11.86 7.57 18.94
C ILE A 77 -11.44 9.04 18.88
N LEU A 78 -10.13 9.31 18.87
CA LEU A 78 -9.62 10.69 18.75
C LEU A 78 -9.94 11.30 17.39
N TYR A 79 -9.84 10.51 16.33
CA TYR A 79 -10.16 10.97 14.98
C TYR A 79 -11.65 11.29 14.83
N SER A 80 -12.55 10.45 15.35
CA SER A 80 -13.98 10.74 15.33
C SER A 80 -14.33 11.96 16.18
N TRP A 81 -13.75 12.09 17.37
CA TRP A 81 -13.92 13.29 18.20
C TRP A 81 -13.42 14.55 17.48
N PHE A 82 -12.25 14.50 16.86
CA PHE A 82 -11.70 15.62 16.10
C PHE A 82 -12.64 16.06 14.96
N LEU A 83 -13.18 15.12 14.18
CA LEU A 83 -14.15 15.43 13.12
C LEU A 83 -15.40 16.13 13.69
N THR A 84 -15.93 15.65 14.82
CA THR A 84 -17.10 16.29 15.45
C THR A 84 -16.80 17.71 15.95
N MET A 85 -15.56 17.99 16.37
CA MET A 85 -15.15 19.33 16.81
C MET A 85 -14.89 20.27 15.62
N GLN A 86 -14.40 19.72 14.50
CA GLN A 86 -14.23 20.46 13.25
C GLN A 86 -15.59 20.87 12.64
N GLU A 87 -16.57 19.98 12.67
CA GLU A 87 -17.96 20.29 12.27
C GLU A 87 -18.62 21.33 13.18
N ALA A 88 -18.27 21.32 14.48
CA ALA A 88 -18.69 22.34 15.44
C ALA A 88 -17.94 23.69 15.30
N ASN A 89 -17.08 23.83 14.28
CA ASN A 89 -16.29 25.04 13.98
C ASN A 89 -15.37 25.47 15.13
N VAL A 90 -14.96 24.53 15.99
CA VAL A 90 -14.02 24.77 17.08
C VAL A 90 -12.61 24.54 16.55
N THR A 91 -11.81 25.60 16.46
CA THR A 91 -10.40 25.51 16.09
C THR A 91 -9.62 24.86 17.23
N ILE A 92 -9.24 23.59 17.07
CA ILE A 92 -8.34 22.90 18.00
C ILE A 92 -6.92 23.07 17.44
N SER A 93 -6.09 23.82 18.18
CA SER A 93 -4.67 24.03 17.89
C SER A 93 -3.79 23.01 18.59
#